data_AF-A0A151GSD8-F1
#
_entry.id   AF-A0A151GSD8-F1
#
_cell.length_a   1.000
_cell.length_b   1.000
_cell.length_c   1.000
_cell.angle_alpha   90.00
_cell.angle_beta   90.00
_cell.angle_gamma   90.00
#
_symmetry.space_group_name_H-M   'P 1'
#
loop_
_entity.id
_entity.type
_entity.pdbx_description
1 polymer ?
#
loop_
_entity_poly.entity_id
_entity_poly.type
_entity_poly.pdbx_seq_one_letter_code
_entity_poly.pdbx_strand_id
1 'polypeptide(L)'
;MAPPTKKRRTRAAAAAEAATEEGSAAAEAAAMPEVNEQQEREAENEKVAAKVPAKRKAKGKKNQTSEAAPSEVAMEATNEREAAAQREPSPPKVAIAEPLAEAAAETVMDETTIQRAAESPGAAEVAAKAKERMARFKSLQARAKSSSETNFKEATKESQRLASDPSKLTALHRKRAIASHKLLKADVEEAGEDFERKRAWDWTVDESDKWDKRMRKKGSHRDNNAFADDHQESNKVYKRQLQNIQPDLEQYGKQRMAAIEKAAASGGLDIVETDDGELIAIDKDGSFYSTADTTSFAQNKPDKAAVDRLVADMKRAEEQRLKKRRERMAKNGDDGDITYINEKNKQFNQKLSRFYDKYTADIRDSFERGTRI
;
A
#
# COMPACT_ATOMS: atom_id res chain seq x y z
N MET A 1 67.03 -8.74 -11.76
CA MET A 1 66.60 -7.93 -12.93
C MET A 1 65.36 -7.15 -12.54
N ALA A 2 65.33 -5.83 -12.79
CA ALA A 2 64.25 -4.94 -12.34
C ALA A 2 63.16 -4.76 -13.42
N PRO A 3 61.90 -4.45 -13.06
CA PRO A 3 60.80 -4.27 -14.01
C PRO A 3 60.85 -2.90 -14.72
N PRO A 4 60.39 -2.79 -15.99
CA PRO A 4 60.46 -1.56 -16.77
C PRO A 4 59.43 -0.49 -16.35
N THR A 5 59.80 0.78 -16.56
CA THR A 5 59.14 1.97 -16.03
C THR A 5 57.95 2.46 -16.88
N LYS A 6 56.89 2.95 -16.21
CA LYS A 6 55.72 3.59 -16.84
C LYS A 6 56.08 4.98 -17.40
N LYS A 7 55.97 5.20 -18.71
CA LYS A 7 56.06 6.54 -19.33
C LYS A 7 54.70 7.27 -19.25
N ARG A 8 54.70 8.47 -18.68
CA ARG A 8 53.54 9.39 -18.66
C ARG A 8 53.39 10.03 -20.06
N ARG A 9 52.19 10.02 -20.65
CA ARG A 9 51.89 10.80 -21.87
C ARG A 9 51.33 12.17 -21.47
N THR A 10 51.88 13.24 -22.05
CA THR A 10 51.48 14.63 -21.81
C THR A 10 50.38 15.09 -22.76
N ARG A 11 49.57 16.08 -22.33
CA ARG A 11 48.59 16.77 -23.18
C ARG A 11 49.33 17.63 -24.22
N ALA A 12 49.33 17.21 -25.49
CA ALA A 12 49.87 17.99 -26.62
C ALA A 12 49.30 17.56 -27.99
N ALA A 13 48.10 16.98 -28.04
CA ALA A 13 47.51 16.42 -29.27
C ALA A 13 45.98 16.56 -29.29
N ALA A 14 45.48 17.79 -29.19
CA ALA A 14 44.05 18.11 -29.21
C ALA A 14 43.76 19.55 -29.72
N ALA A 15 44.60 20.07 -30.62
CA ALA A 15 44.51 21.43 -31.14
C ALA A 15 45.10 21.52 -32.56
N ALA A 16 44.55 20.75 -33.51
CA ALA A 16 44.93 20.77 -34.92
C ALA A 16 43.85 20.18 -35.84
N GLU A 17 42.58 20.59 -35.68
CA GLU A 17 41.53 20.31 -36.68
C GLU A 17 40.40 21.35 -36.55
N ALA A 18 40.66 22.57 -37.01
CA ALA A 18 39.73 23.70 -36.95
C ALA A 18 40.10 24.79 -37.99
N ALA A 19 40.03 24.44 -39.29
CA ALA A 19 40.07 25.41 -40.39
C ALA A 19 39.68 24.74 -41.72
N THR A 20 38.41 24.88 -42.13
CA THR A 20 37.93 25.12 -43.52
C THR A 20 36.41 24.93 -43.58
N GLU A 21 35.69 26.02 -43.85
CA GLU A 21 34.53 26.17 -44.76
C GLU A 21 33.58 27.26 -44.25
N GLU A 22 33.77 28.48 -44.76
CA GLU A 22 32.75 29.52 -44.76
C GLU A 22 31.89 29.39 -46.03
N GLY A 23 30.59 29.70 -45.96
CA GLY A 23 29.88 30.19 -47.15
C GLY A 23 28.54 29.55 -47.55
N SER A 24 27.53 29.52 -46.67
CA SER A 24 26.15 29.79 -47.12
C SER A 24 25.27 30.30 -45.96
N ALA A 25 24.88 31.57 -46.01
CA ALA A 25 23.98 32.18 -45.05
C ALA A 25 22.81 32.86 -45.77
N ALA A 26 21.61 32.26 -45.68
CA ALA A 26 20.32 32.95 -45.78
C ALA A 26 19.16 31.98 -45.44
N ALA A 27 18.16 32.52 -44.73
CA ALA A 27 16.82 31.95 -44.54
C ALA A 27 16.65 30.67 -43.68
N GLU A 28 16.67 30.83 -42.35
CA GLU A 28 15.63 30.21 -41.51
C GLU A 28 15.39 31.09 -40.26
N ALA A 29 14.16 31.59 -40.11
CA ALA A 29 13.73 32.37 -38.95
C ALA A 29 12.27 32.03 -38.62
N ALA A 30 11.94 32.07 -37.32
CA ALA A 30 10.66 31.71 -36.70
C ALA A 30 10.38 30.21 -36.48
N ALA A 31 10.79 29.72 -35.30
CA ALA A 31 10.12 28.63 -34.59
C ALA A 31 10.20 28.91 -33.08
N MET A 32 9.06 29.22 -32.45
CA MET A 32 8.96 29.31 -30.98
C MET A 32 8.72 27.90 -30.41
N PRO A 33 9.26 27.54 -29.23
CA PRO A 33 8.96 26.26 -28.61
C PRO A 33 7.50 26.23 -28.13
N GLU A 34 6.75 25.28 -28.68
CA GLU A 34 5.32 25.08 -28.45
C GLU A 34 5.03 24.66 -26.99
N VAL A 35 3.97 25.23 -26.41
CA VAL A 35 3.56 24.95 -25.02
C VAL A 35 2.83 23.60 -24.96
N ASN A 36 3.05 22.85 -23.87
CA ASN A 36 2.56 21.49 -23.67
C ASN A 36 1.04 21.39 -23.45
N GLU A 37 0.27 21.55 -24.53
CA GLU A 37 -1.20 21.56 -24.54
C GLU A 37 -1.85 20.17 -24.30
N GLN A 38 -1.06 19.11 -24.16
CA GLN A 38 -1.57 17.74 -24.01
C GLN A 38 -2.11 17.43 -22.60
N GLN A 39 -1.65 18.14 -21.56
CA GLN A 39 -2.06 17.87 -20.17
C GLN A 39 -3.41 18.48 -19.80
N GLU A 40 -3.89 19.49 -20.54
CA GLU A 40 -5.20 20.11 -20.28
C GLU A 40 -6.34 19.32 -20.90
N ARG A 41 -6.11 18.72 -22.08
CA ARG A 41 -7.09 17.89 -22.81
C ARG A 41 -7.45 16.58 -22.07
N GLU A 42 -6.55 16.03 -21.25
CA GLU A 42 -6.86 14.88 -20.38
C GLU A 42 -7.80 15.28 -19.22
N ALA A 43 -7.69 16.50 -18.70
CA ALA A 43 -8.47 16.99 -17.57
C ALA A 43 -9.92 17.38 -17.92
N GLU A 44 -10.24 17.58 -19.20
CA GLU A 44 -11.61 17.79 -19.67
C GLU A 44 -12.36 16.48 -19.90
N ASN A 45 -11.70 15.47 -20.47
CA ASN A 45 -12.31 14.15 -20.71
C ASN A 45 -12.74 13.44 -19.41
N GLU A 46 -12.02 13.63 -18.29
CA GLU A 46 -12.41 13.05 -16.99
C GLU A 46 -13.70 13.69 -16.41
N LYS A 47 -14.03 14.93 -16.79
CA LYS A 47 -15.22 15.65 -16.29
C LYS A 47 -16.52 15.22 -16.98
N VAL A 48 -16.46 14.69 -18.21
CA VAL A 48 -17.65 14.26 -18.98
C VAL A 48 -18.17 12.91 -18.50
N ALA A 49 -17.31 12.03 -17.96
CA ALA A 49 -17.68 10.69 -17.51
C ALA A 49 -18.51 10.65 -16.19
N ALA A 50 -18.60 11.77 -15.46
CA ALA A 50 -19.11 11.81 -14.09
C ALA A 50 -20.62 12.14 -13.94
N LYS A 51 -21.45 11.95 -14.98
CA LYS A 51 -22.88 12.33 -14.94
C LYS A 51 -23.81 11.25 -15.52
N VAL A 52 -24.30 10.37 -14.63
CA VAL A 52 -25.66 9.74 -14.57
C VAL A 52 -25.61 8.45 -13.73
N PRO A 53 -26.42 8.34 -12.66
CA PRO A 53 -26.74 7.05 -12.04
C PRO A 53 -28.25 6.75 -12.09
N ALA A 54 -28.66 5.63 -12.68
CA ALA A 54 -30.06 5.19 -12.70
C ALA A 54 -30.22 3.74 -12.20
N LYS A 55 -30.74 3.58 -10.98
CA LYS A 55 -31.17 2.28 -10.45
C LYS A 55 -32.43 1.80 -11.16
N ARG A 56 -32.48 0.53 -11.57
CA ARG A 56 -33.75 -0.19 -11.77
C ARG A 56 -33.75 -1.51 -10.99
N LYS A 57 -34.79 -1.70 -10.17
CA LYS A 57 -35.11 -2.98 -9.52
C LYS A 57 -35.94 -3.82 -10.50
N ALA A 58 -35.72 -5.14 -10.52
CA ALA A 58 -36.65 -6.10 -11.12
C ALA A 58 -37.01 -7.17 -10.07
N LYS A 59 -38.28 -7.61 -10.04
CA LYS A 59 -38.83 -8.54 -9.04
C LYS A 59 -39.96 -9.37 -9.68
N GLY A 60 -39.84 -10.71 -9.66
CA GLY A 60 -40.84 -11.66 -10.19
C GLY A 60 -40.76 -11.90 -11.70
N LYS A 61 -41.26 -13.02 -12.25
CA LYS A 61 -42.01 -14.15 -11.63
C LYS A 61 -41.84 -15.44 -12.47
N LYS A 62 -42.16 -16.61 -11.90
CA LYS A 62 -42.06 -17.96 -12.51
C LYS A 62 -43.18 -18.28 -13.51
N ASN A 63 -42.90 -19.20 -14.45
CA ASN A 63 -43.59 -20.50 -14.72
C ASN A 63 -42.63 -21.32 -15.63
N GLN A 64 -42.32 -22.61 -15.43
CA GLN A 64 -43.16 -23.83 -15.55
C GLN A 64 -43.76 -23.99 -16.96
N THR A 65 -43.65 -25.13 -17.65
CA THR A 65 -43.86 -26.53 -17.20
C THR A 65 -42.98 -27.60 -17.91
N SER A 66 -42.87 -28.79 -17.27
CA SER A 66 -42.82 -30.18 -17.83
C SER A 66 -41.87 -30.55 -19.00
N GLU A 67 -41.31 -31.76 -19.15
CA GLU A 67 -41.34 -33.07 -18.44
C GLU A 67 -40.11 -33.90 -18.91
N ALA A 68 -39.73 -35.09 -18.44
CA ALA A 68 -40.31 -36.05 -17.48
C ALA A 68 -39.19 -36.81 -16.69
N ALA A 69 -39.46 -38.05 -16.27
CA ALA A 69 -38.57 -39.07 -15.68
C ALA A 69 -39.03 -40.47 -16.25
N PRO A 70 -38.58 -41.67 -15.79
CA PRO A 70 -37.58 -41.99 -14.75
C PRO A 70 -36.61 -43.16 -15.09
N SER A 71 -35.63 -43.42 -14.21
CA SER A 71 -35.27 -44.77 -13.75
C SER A 71 -34.41 -44.73 -12.47
N GLU A 72 -34.70 -45.61 -11.52
CA GLU A 72 -34.05 -45.69 -10.20
C GLU A 72 -32.90 -46.70 -10.21
N VAL A 73 -31.84 -46.46 -9.40
CA VAL A 73 -31.16 -47.52 -8.64
C VAL A 73 -30.73 -46.96 -7.28
N ALA A 74 -30.98 -47.75 -6.23
CA ALA A 74 -30.70 -47.48 -4.82
C ALA A 74 -29.24 -47.09 -4.49
N MET A 75 -29.05 -46.39 -3.37
CA MET A 75 -28.56 -47.07 -2.15
C MET A 75 -28.75 -46.26 -0.87
N GLU A 76 -29.03 -47.01 0.20
CA GLU A 76 -29.36 -46.59 1.55
C GLU A 76 -28.07 -46.46 2.40
N ALA A 77 -27.92 -45.37 3.15
CA ALA A 77 -26.87 -45.24 4.16
C ALA A 77 -27.32 -44.28 5.28
N THR A 78 -27.73 -44.85 6.40
CA THR A 78 -27.91 -44.14 7.67
C THR A 78 -26.58 -43.58 8.17
N ASN A 79 -26.57 -42.37 8.72
CA ASN A 79 -25.48 -41.93 9.58
C ASN A 79 -25.96 -40.87 10.57
N GLU A 80 -26.29 -41.30 11.78
CA GLU A 80 -26.44 -40.42 12.92
C GLU A 80 -25.06 -39.84 13.26
N ARG A 81 -24.91 -38.52 13.19
CA ARG A 81 -23.77 -37.83 13.80
C ARG A 81 -24.24 -36.67 14.64
N GLU A 82 -24.26 -36.92 15.96
CA GLU A 82 -24.17 -35.88 16.97
C GLU A 82 -23.07 -34.89 16.62
N ALA A 83 -23.46 -33.62 16.45
CA ALA A 83 -22.54 -32.50 16.36
C ALA A 83 -22.66 -31.68 17.65
N ALA A 84 -21.88 -32.07 18.66
CA ALA A 84 -21.77 -31.35 19.92
C ALA A 84 -21.07 -29.99 19.70
N ALA A 85 -21.86 -28.97 19.32
CA ALA A 85 -21.38 -27.59 19.21
C ALA A 85 -21.29 -26.95 20.60
N GLN A 86 -20.07 -26.81 21.11
CA GLN A 86 -19.78 -26.07 22.34
C GLN A 86 -20.25 -24.62 22.19
N ARG A 87 -21.10 -24.17 23.12
CA ARG A 87 -21.76 -22.87 23.10
C ARG A 87 -21.46 -22.13 24.42
N GLU A 88 -20.29 -21.52 24.49
CA GLU A 88 -19.93 -20.60 25.57
C GLU A 88 -20.89 -19.38 25.58
N PRO A 89 -21.26 -18.84 26.75
CA PRO A 89 -22.37 -17.90 26.88
C PRO A 89 -21.97 -16.45 26.60
N SER A 90 -22.76 -15.77 25.77
CA SER A 90 -22.73 -14.31 25.64
C SER A 90 -23.58 -13.64 26.73
N PRO A 91 -23.22 -12.41 27.18
CA PRO A 91 -23.80 -11.80 28.38
C PRO A 91 -25.28 -11.39 28.20
N PRO A 92 -26.06 -11.35 29.30
CA PRO A 92 -27.50 -11.17 29.23
C PRO A 92 -27.91 -9.76 28.77
N LYS A 93 -28.66 -9.70 27.66
CA LYS A 93 -29.52 -8.55 27.36
C LYS A 93 -30.66 -8.51 28.37
N VAL A 94 -30.60 -7.59 29.33
CA VAL A 94 -31.77 -7.24 30.15
C VAL A 94 -32.74 -6.45 29.26
N ALA A 95 -33.77 -7.13 28.78
CA ALA A 95 -34.95 -6.47 28.25
C ALA A 95 -35.75 -5.91 29.44
N ILE A 96 -35.73 -4.59 29.61
CA ILE A 96 -36.61 -3.93 30.59
C ILE A 96 -38.00 -3.87 29.98
N ALA A 97 -38.97 -4.43 30.70
CA ALA A 97 -40.37 -4.44 30.31
C ALA A 97 -40.97 -3.03 30.33
N GLU A 98 -42.04 -2.85 29.55
CA GLU A 98 -42.90 -1.67 29.60
C GLU A 98 -43.50 -1.50 31.01
N PRO A 99 -43.48 -0.29 31.58
CA PRO A 99 -44.53 0.16 32.48
C PRO A 99 -45.61 0.90 31.66
N LEU A 100 -46.85 0.61 32.02
CA LEU A 100 -48.09 1.24 31.56
C LEU A 100 -47.99 2.77 31.41
N ALA A 101 -48.76 3.29 30.46
CA ALA A 101 -49.12 4.69 30.42
C ALA A 101 -49.91 5.08 31.68
N GLU A 102 -49.41 6.05 32.44
CA GLU A 102 -50.15 6.68 33.54
C GLU A 102 -50.06 8.21 33.42
N ALA A 103 -51.24 8.82 33.33
CA ALA A 103 -51.56 10.24 33.47
C ALA A 103 -50.46 11.28 33.13
N ALA A 104 -50.47 11.78 31.89
CA ALA A 104 -49.99 13.12 31.60
C ALA A 104 -50.95 14.15 32.26
N ALA A 105 -50.75 14.41 33.55
CA ALA A 105 -51.44 15.50 34.24
C ALA A 105 -50.83 16.83 33.79
N GLU A 106 -51.46 17.47 32.80
CA GLU A 106 -51.27 18.89 32.51
C GLU A 106 -51.64 19.72 33.74
N THR A 107 -50.67 19.93 34.62
CA THR A 107 -50.74 21.01 35.61
C THR A 107 -50.50 22.33 34.90
N VAL A 108 -51.54 22.78 34.21
CA VAL A 108 -51.72 24.19 33.86
C VAL A 108 -51.52 24.96 35.16
N MET A 109 -50.40 25.66 35.27
CA MET A 109 -50.08 26.41 36.49
C MET A 109 -51.02 27.62 36.55
N ASP A 110 -52.10 27.43 37.30
CA ASP A 110 -53.10 28.45 37.62
C ASP A 110 -52.42 29.73 38.11
N GLU A 111 -52.52 30.78 37.31
CA GLU A 111 -51.87 32.09 37.51
C GLU A 111 -52.51 32.90 38.66
N THR A 112 -53.45 32.28 39.40
CA THR A 112 -54.35 32.96 40.34
C THR A 112 -54.03 32.74 41.83
N THR A 113 -52.98 31.97 42.17
CA THR A 113 -52.60 31.68 43.59
C THR A 113 -51.32 32.39 44.08
N ILE A 114 -50.89 33.48 43.44
CA ILE A 114 -49.86 34.41 43.99
C ILE A 114 -50.42 35.85 44.14
N GLN A 115 -51.64 35.97 44.66
CA GLN A 115 -52.24 37.27 45.05
C GLN A 115 -52.77 37.29 46.50
N ARG A 116 -52.25 36.42 47.38
CA ARG A 116 -52.56 36.46 48.83
C ARG A 116 -51.32 36.36 49.73
N ALA A 117 -50.29 37.13 49.38
CA ALA A 117 -49.10 37.38 50.22
C ALA A 117 -48.47 38.75 49.91
N ALA A 118 -49.30 39.76 49.61
CA ALA A 118 -48.87 41.10 49.22
C ALA A 118 -49.01 42.10 50.39
N GLU A 119 -48.34 41.84 51.51
CA GLU A 119 -48.18 42.82 52.61
C GLU A 119 -46.98 42.44 53.50
N SER A 120 -45.78 42.49 52.92
CA SER A 120 -44.50 42.39 53.63
C SER A 120 -43.35 42.92 52.75
N PRO A 121 -42.49 43.84 53.23
CA PRO A 121 -41.47 44.50 52.40
C PRO A 121 -40.36 43.56 51.87
N GLY A 122 -40.26 42.33 52.39
CA GLY A 122 -39.31 41.33 51.90
C GLY A 122 -39.72 40.60 50.60
N ALA A 123 -40.99 40.64 50.18
CA ALA A 123 -41.49 39.79 49.09
C ALA A 123 -40.84 40.09 47.72
N ALA A 124 -40.62 41.37 47.40
CA ALA A 124 -39.97 41.78 46.15
C ALA A 124 -38.49 41.39 46.10
N GLU A 125 -37.79 41.49 47.23
CA GLU A 125 -36.37 41.10 47.35
C GLU A 125 -36.21 39.58 47.22
N VAL A 126 -37.12 38.79 47.81
CA VAL A 126 -37.18 37.34 47.66
C VAL A 126 -37.43 36.93 46.20
N ALA A 127 -38.30 37.66 45.48
CA ALA A 127 -38.54 37.42 44.06
C ALA A 127 -37.33 37.77 43.17
N ALA A 128 -36.60 38.85 43.47
CA ALA A 128 -35.34 39.18 42.79
C ALA A 128 -34.27 38.11 43.04
N LYS A 129 -34.07 37.70 44.30
CA LYS A 129 -33.18 36.59 44.69
C LYS A 129 -33.61 35.25 44.08
N ALA A 130 -34.89 35.02 43.82
CA ALA A 130 -35.36 33.86 43.07
C ALA A 130 -34.96 33.94 41.58
N LYS A 131 -35.14 35.09 40.92
CA LYS A 131 -34.70 35.32 39.53
C LYS A 131 -33.18 35.16 39.38
N GLU A 132 -32.38 35.68 40.32
CA GLU A 132 -30.93 35.46 40.33
C GLU A 132 -30.56 33.98 40.51
N ARG A 133 -31.22 33.24 41.42
CA ARG A 133 -31.00 31.80 41.58
C ARG A 133 -31.32 31.04 40.30
N MET A 134 -32.40 31.40 39.60
CA MET A 134 -32.76 30.83 38.30
C MET A 134 -31.74 31.18 37.20
N ALA A 135 -31.19 32.40 37.19
CA ALA A 135 -30.13 32.79 36.26
C ALA A 135 -28.82 32.02 36.53
N ARG A 136 -28.40 31.92 37.80
CA ARG A 136 -27.25 31.11 38.21
C ARG A 136 -27.46 29.63 37.84
N PHE A 137 -28.64 29.07 38.08
CA PHE A 137 -28.98 27.70 37.68
C PHE A 137 -28.93 27.50 36.15
N LYS A 138 -29.48 28.42 35.36
CA LYS A 138 -29.37 28.38 33.89
C LYS A 138 -27.92 28.47 33.41
N SER A 139 -27.07 29.29 34.03
CA SER A 139 -25.63 29.34 33.72
C SER A 139 -24.91 28.04 34.07
N LEU A 140 -25.28 27.39 35.18
CA LEU A 140 -24.73 26.10 35.59
C LEU A 140 -25.17 24.99 34.63
N GLN A 141 -26.43 24.98 34.20
CA GLN A 141 -26.92 24.08 33.16
C GLN A 141 -26.22 24.30 31.81
N ALA A 142 -26.00 25.55 31.40
CA ALA A 142 -25.27 25.87 30.17
C ALA A 142 -23.81 25.39 30.25
N ARG A 143 -23.14 25.59 31.39
CA ARG A 143 -21.80 25.06 31.64
C ARG A 143 -21.77 23.54 31.59
N ALA A 144 -22.70 22.87 32.27
CA ALA A 144 -22.81 21.41 32.27
C ALA A 144 -23.03 20.83 30.85
N LYS A 145 -23.90 21.46 30.06
CA LYS A 145 -24.10 21.12 28.63
C LYS A 145 -22.84 21.33 27.82
N SER A 146 -22.15 22.47 27.98
CA SER A 146 -20.90 22.72 27.27
C SER A 146 -19.82 21.68 27.60
N SER A 147 -19.70 21.26 28.86
CA SER A 147 -18.76 20.21 29.27
C SER A 147 -19.16 18.82 28.77
N SER A 148 -20.44 18.47 28.73
CA SER A 148 -20.86 17.19 28.16
C SER A 148 -20.63 17.15 26.64
N GLU A 149 -20.86 18.28 25.96
CA GLU A 149 -20.54 18.43 24.54
C GLU A 149 -19.05 18.38 24.24
N THR A 150 -18.18 19.02 25.03
CA THR A 150 -16.72 18.93 24.83
C THR A 150 -16.25 17.50 25.06
N ASN A 151 -16.68 16.85 26.15
CA ASN A 151 -16.30 15.48 26.46
C ASN A 151 -16.77 14.51 25.38
N PHE A 152 -17.98 14.69 24.84
CA PHE A 152 -18.48 13.90 23.71
C PHE A 152 -17.69 14.17 22.41
N LYS A 153 -17.39 15.44 22.11
CA LYS A 153 -16.56 15.84 20.95
C LYS A 153 -15.11 15.34 21.08
N GLU A 154 -14.60 15.16 22.29
CA GLU A 154 -13.26 14.62 22.55
C GLU A 154 -13.24 13.10 22.48
N ALA A 155 -14.17 12.39 23.11
CA ALA A 155 -14.30 10.93 23.00
C ALA A 155 -14.57 10.47 21.54
N THR A 156 -15.34 11.24 20.77
CA THR A 156 -15.54 10.99 19.33
C THR A 156 -14.29 11.28 18.50
N LYS A 157 -13.48 12.31 18.84
CA LYS A 157 -12.17 12.54 18.20
C LYS A 157 -11.13 11.48 18.60
N GLU A 158 -11.16 10.99 19.83
CA GLU A 158 -10.28 9.93 20.31
C GLU A 158 -10.57 8.61 19.56
N SER A 159 -11.83 8.18 19.52
CA SER A 159 -12.24 7.02 18.74
C SER A 159 -11.93 7.17 17.24
N GLN A 160 -12.06 8.38 16.66
CA GLN A 160 -11.60 8.65 15.29
C GLN A 160 -10.08 8.57 15.12
N ARG A 161 -9.27 9.00 16.10
CA ARG A 161 -7.81 8.85 16.10
C ARG A 161 -7.42 7.38 16.17
N LEU A 162 -8.03 6.62 17.07
CA LEU A 162 -7.82 5.17 17.21
C LEU A 162 -8.26 4.39 15.96
N ALA A 163 -9.33 4.84 15.28
CA ALA A 163 -9.79 4.28 14.01
C ALA A 163 -9.02 4.78 12.77
N SER A 164 -8.02 5.65 12.92
CA SER A 164 -7.25 6.18 11.79
C SER A 164 -6.08 5.26 11.42
N ASP A 165 -6.21 4.53 10.31
CA ASP A 165 -5.15 3.60 9.87
C ASP A 165 -3.82 4.34 9.60
N PRO A 166 -2.68 3.88 10.16
CA PRO A 166 -1.38 4.49 9.90
C PRO A 166 -0.99 4.58 8.42
N SER A 167 -1.48 3.66 7.58
CA SER A 167 -1.27 3.67 6.14
C SER A 167 -1.90 4.89 5.44
N LYS A 168 -3.09 5.34 5.90
CA LYS A 168 -3.80 6.50 5.34
C LYS A 168 -3.05 7.81 5.64
N LEU A 169 -2.33 7.89 6.76
CA LEU A 169 -1.52 9.06 7.10
C LEU A 169 -0.47 9.35 6.02
N THR A 170 0.21 8.33 5.49
CA THR A 170 1.23 8.53 4.42
C THR A 170 0.64 9.17 3.16
N ALA A 171 -0.57 8.78 2.76
CA ALA A 171 -1.28 9.35 1.63
C ALA A 171 -1.73 10.80 1.91
N LEU A 172 -2.17 11.10 3.13
CA LEU A 172 -2.52 12.45 3.57
C LEU A 172 -1.28 13.36 3.61
N HIS A 173 -0.15 12.91 4.15
CA HIS A 173 1.12 13.65 4.11
C HIS A 173 1.57 13.94 2.69
N ARG A 174 1.47 12.97 1.76
CA ARG A 174 1.77 13.18 0.34
C ARG A 174 0.83 14.22 -0.29
N LYS A 175 -0.48 14.15 -0.03
CA LYS A 175 -1.45 15.15 -0.51
C LYS A 175 -1.15 16.55 0.05
N ARG A 176 -0.84 16.67 1.34
CA ARG A 176 -0.44 17.92 1.99
C ARG A 176 0.82 18.50 1.36
N ALA A 177 1.85 17.69 1.13
CA ALA A 177 3.10 18.11 0.50
C ALA A 177 2.90 18.60 -0.95
N ILE A 178 2.03 17.94 -1.71
CA ILE A 178 1.65 18.40 -3.06
C ILE A 178 0.86 19.72 -2.98
N ALA A 179 -0.05 19.87 -2.02
CA ALA A 179 -0.81 21.11 -1.86
C ALA A 179 0.09 22.29 -1.44
N SER A 180 0.98 22.11 -0.47
CA SER A 180 1.94 23.15 -0.08
C SER A 180 2.94 23.47 -1.19
N HIS A 181 3.37 22.47 -1.99
CA HIS A 181 4.20 22.70 -3.17
C HIS A 181 3.49 23.57 -4.21
N LYS A 182 2.20 23.29 -4.49
CA LYS A 182 1.39 24.08 -5.43
C LYS A 182 1.12 25.50 -4.94
N LEU A 183 0.86 25.69 -3.65
CA LEU A 183 0.73 27.03 -3.06
C LEU A 183 2.04 27.81 -3.19
N LEU A 184 3.16 27.25 -2.72
CA LEU A 184 4.48 27.88 -2.87
C LEU A 184 4.86 28.16 -4.33
N LYS A 185 4.40 27.36 -5.28
CA LYS A 185 4.59 27.65 -6.70
C LYS A 185 3.77 28.88 -7.12
N ALA A 186 2.49 28.93 -6.78
CA ALA A 186 1.63 30.07 -7.08
C ALA A 186 2.10 31.37 -6.41
N ASP A 187 2.49 31.32 -5.12
CA ASP A 187 2.99 32.49 -4.38
C ASP A 187 4.26 33.09 -5.02
N VAL A 188 5.13 32.23 -5.58
CA VAL A 188 6.39 32.62 -6.24
C VAL A 188 6.15 33.11 -7.67
N GLU A 189 5.19 32.53 -8.39
CA GLU A 189 4.74 33.01 -9.71
C GLU A 189 4.00 34.36 -9.60
N GLU A 190 3.20 34.58 -8.55
CA GLU A 190 2.54 35.87 -8.26
C GLU A 190 3.56 36.96 -7.86
N ALA A 191 4.65 36.59 -7.21
CA ALA A 191 5.80 37.47 -6.96
C ALA A 191 6.65 37.77 -8.21
N GLY A 192 6.38 37.10 -9.34
CA GLY A 192 7.12 37.27 -10.60
C GLY A 192 8.49 36.56 -10.63
N GLU A 193 8.73 35.59 -9.76
CA GLU A 193 9.97 34.82 -9.69
C GLU A 193 9.86 33.43 -10.36
N ASP A 194 10.96 32.95 -10.95
CA ASP A 194 11.04 31.58 -11.49
C ASP A 194 11.12 30.54 -10.35
N PHE A 195 10.02 29.85 -10.05
CA PHE A 195 9.97 28.82 -9.01
C PHE A 195 10.99 27.68 -9.18
N GLU A 196 11.20 27.21 -10.41
CA GLU A 196 12.17 26.13 -10.68
C GLU A 196 13.62 26.61 -10.54
N ARG A 197 13.90 27.88 -10.86
CA ARG A 197 15.20 28.51 -10.64
C ARG A 197 15.49 28.64 -9.14
N LYS A 198 14.54 29.19 -8.36
CA LYS A 198 14.67 29.33 -6.90
C LYS A 198 14.93 27.99 -6.21
N ARG A 199 14.18 26.96 -6.60
CA ARG A 199 14.38 25.56 -6.17
C ARG A 199 15.76 25.00 -6.54
N ALA A 200 16.26 25.27 -7.75
CA ALA A 200 17.54 24.76 -8.19
C ALA A 200 18.72 25.32 -7.38
N TRP A 201 18.57 26.52 -6.81
CA TRP A 201 19.56 27.11 -5.90
C TRP A 201 19.62 26.40 -4.55
N ASP A 202 18.48 25.93 -4.03
CA ASP A 202 18.40 25.16 -2.78
C ASP A 202 18.90 23.70 -2.92
N TRP A 203 19.21 23.24 -4.14
CA TRP A 203 19.55 21.84 -4.40
C TRP A 203 20.96 21.48 -3.90
N THR A 204 21.02 20.83 -2.74
CA THR A 204 22.28 20.34 -2.17
C THR A 204 22.91 19.21 -3.00
N VAL A 205 24.25 19.14 -3.04
CA VAL A 205 25.00 18.08 -3.73
C VAL A 205 24.55 16.69 -3.27
N ASP A 206 24.38 16.50 -1.97
CA ASP A 206 23.88 15.26 -1.36
C ASP A 206 22.49 14.83 -1.86
N GLU A 207 21.59 15.78 -2.13
CA GLU A 207 20.27 15.49 -2.65
C GLU A 207 20.33 15.13 -4.15
N SER A 208 21.19 15.79 -4.93
CA SER A 208 21.45 15.44 -6.32
C SER A 208 22.01 14.02 -6.42
N ASP A 209 23.01 13.69 -5.60
CA ASP A 209 23.62 12.36 -5.50
C ASP A 209 22.59 11.27 -5.16
N LYS A 210 21.65 11.57 -4.23
CA LYS A 210 20.55 10.66 -3.86
C LYS A 210 19.52 10.53 -4.99
N TRP A 211 19.25 11.60 -5.73
CA TRP A 211 18.39 11.59 -6.90
C TRP A 211 18.98 10.74 -8.04
N ASP A 212 20.25 10.94 -8.37
CA ASP A 212 20.95 10.19 -9.42
C ASP A 212 21.10 8.71 -9.05
N LYS A 213 21.40 8.39 -7.79
CA LYS A 213 21.37 7.00 -7.29
C LYS A 213 19.98 6.36 -7.47
N ARG A 214 18.89 7.13 -7.25
CA ARG A 214 17.50 6.67 -7.47
C ARG A 214 17.17 6.50 -8.96
N MET A 215 17.57 7.44 -9.81
CA MET A 215 17.31 7.40 -11.26
C MET A 215 18.12 6.31 -11.95
N ARG A 216 19.40 6.15 -11.59
CA ARG A 216 20.25 5.02 -12.03
C ARG A 216 19.68 3.67 -11.60
N LYS A 217 19.17 3.55 -10.37
CA LYS A 217 18.48 2.34 -9.90
C LYS A 217 17.20 2.07 -10.69
N LYS A 218 16.40 3.10 -11.01
CA LYS A 218 15.19 2.99 -11.83
C LYS A 218 15.51 2.54 -13.27
N GLY A 219 16.54 3.12 -13.90
CA GLY A 219 17.05 2.70 -15.21
C GLY A 219 17.49 1.25 -15.19
N SER A 220 18.38 0.89 -14.26
CA SER A 220 18.83 -0.49 -14.08
C SER A 220 17.68 -1.49 -13.85
N HIS A 221 16.61 -1.12 -13.13
CA HIS A 221 15.42 -1.98 -12.99
C HIS A 221 14.60 -2.11 -14.27
N ARG A 222 14.50 -1.05 -15.11
CA ARG A 222 13.86 -1.13 -16.43
C ARG A 222 14.64 -2.07 -17.35
N ASP A 223 15.95 -1.90 -17.39
CA ASP A 223 16.80 -2.62 -18.35
C ASP A 223 16.95 -4.11 -17.94
N ASN A 224 17.00 -4.41 -16.63
CA ASN A 224 17.00 -5.79 -16.09
C ASN A 224 15.61 -6.49 -16.10
N ASN A 225 14.58 -5.88 -16.69
CA ASN A 225 13.24 -6.49 -16.79
C ASN A 225 13.18 -7.62 -17.85
N ALA A 226 14.06 -7.57 -18.86
CA ALA A 226 14.17 -8.64 -19.84
C ALA A 226 14.76 -9.92 -19.21
N PHE A 227 14.38 -11.07 -19.76
CA PHE A 227 15.10 -12.31 -19.52
C PHE A 227 16.41 -12.29 -20.31
N ALA A 228 17.50 -12.72 -19.68
CA ALA A 228 18.83 -12.79 -20.28
C ALA A 228 19.49 -14.14 -20.00
N ASP A 229 19.50 -14.56 -18.74
CA ASP A 229 20.13 -15.80 -18.26
C ASP A 229 19.40 -16.33 -17.01
N ASP A 230 19.39 -17.65 -16.85
CA ASP A 230 18.75 -18.37 -15.75
C ASP A 230 19.47 -18.13 -14.42
N HIS A 231 20.80 -17.96 -14.39
CA HIS A 231 21.50 -17.58 -13.15
C HIS A 231 21.12 -16.16 -12.71
N GLN A 232 20.91 -15.24 -13.65
CA GLN A 232 20.45 -13.89 -13.29
C GLN A 232 19.00 -13.89 -12.80
N GLU A 233 18.09 -14.62 -13.45
CA GLU A 233 16.68 -14.65 -13.06
C GLU A 233 16.46 -15.38 -11.73
N SER A 234 17.15 -16.50 -11.49
CA SER A 234 17.16 -17.18 -10.18
C SER A 234 17.67 -16.27 -9.07
N ASN A 235 18.74 -15.51 -9.31
CA ASN A 235 19.24 -14.48 -8.37
C ASN A 235 18.21 -13.36 -8.10
N LYS A 236 17.42 -12.92 -9.10
CA LYS A 236 16.32 -11.96 -8.89
C LYS A 236 15.21 -12.56 -8.02
N VAL A 237 14.85 -13.83 -8.26
CA VAL A 237 13.84 -14.55 -7.47
C VAL A 237 14.31 -14.72 -6.02
N TYR A 238 15.55 -15.18 -5.80
CA TYR A 238 16.15 -15.33 -4.48
C TYR A 238 16.18 -14.01 -3.70
N LYS A 239 16.64 -12.91 -4.31
CA LYS A 239 16.63 -11.57 -3.68
C LYS A 239 15.23 -11.09 -3.31
N ARG A 240 14.20 -11.44 -4.09
CA ARG A 240 12.80 -11.15 -3.77
C ARG A 240 12.28 -12.03 -2.63
N GLN A 241 12.68 -13.30 -2.56
CA GLN A 241 12.34 -14.18 -1.44
C GLN A 241 12.98 -13.68 -0.13
N LEU A 242 14.27 -13.31 -0.14
CA LEU A 242 14.94 -12.68 1.00
C LEU A 242 14.22 -11.44 1.54
N GLN A 243 13.64 -10.60 0.67
CA GLN A 243 12.86 -9.43 1.08
C GLN A 243 11.50 -9.77 1.73
N ASN A 244 10.98 -10.97 1.49
CA ASN A 244 9.70 -11.43 2.05
C ASN A 244 9.87 -12.23 3.35
N ILE A 245 11.07 -12.76 3.62
CA ILE A 245 11.38 -13.50 4.85
C ILE A 245 11.41 -12.51 6.03
N GLN A 246 10.70 -12.87 7.10
CA GLN A 246 10.69 -12.13 8.36
C GLN A 246 11.40 -12.97 9.43
N PRO A 247 12.65 -12.62 9.83
CA PRO A 247 13.38 -13.37 10.84
C PRO A 247 12.77 -13.19 12.24
N ASP A 248 12.64 -14.30 12.97
CA ASP A 248 12.25 -14.31 14.38
C ASP A 248 13.50 -14.11 15.26
N LEU A 249 13.73 -12.86 15.68
CA LEU A 249 14.90 -12.48 16.46
C LEU A 249 14.87 -13.05 17.89
N GLU A 250 13.69 -13.31 18.45
CA GLU A 250 13.56 -13.90 19.78
C GLU A 250 13.90 -15.39 19.78
N GLN A 251 13.39 -16.14 18.81
CA GLN A 251 13.74 -17.55 18.64
C GLN A 251 15.24 -17.71 18.36
N TYR A 252 15.80 -16.84 17.51
CA TYR A 252 17.25 -16.81 17.28
C TYR A 252 18.04 -16.51 18.56
N GLY A 253 17.61 -15.52 19.36
CA GLY A 253 18.24 -15.20 20.64
C GLY A 253 18.23 -16.36 21.64
N LYS A 254 17.09 -17.05 21.77
CA LYS A 254 16.95 -18.24 22.63
C LYS A 254 17.83 -19.40 22.16
N GLN A 255 17.88 -19.67 20.86
CA GLN A 255 18.76 -20.70 20.28
C GLN A 255 20.25 -20.35 20.44
N ARG A 256 20.61 -19.06 20.29
CA ARG A 256 21.98 -18.57 20.53
C ARG A 256 22.41 -18.77 21.98
N MET A 257 21.59 -18.38 22.95
CA MET A 257 21.91 -18.58 24.37
C MET A 257 22.04 -20.07 24.72
N ALA A 258 21.08 -20.91 24.30
CA ALA A 258 21.13 -22.35 24.57
C ALA A 258 22.34 -23.04 23.92
N ALA A 259 22.79 -22.57 22.75
CA ALA A 259 24.01 -23.08 22.11
C ALA A 259 25.28 -22.65 22.85
N ILE A 260 25.35 -21.39 23.32
CA ILE A 260 26.46 -20.89 24.15
C ILE A 260 26.52 -21.64 25.49
N GLU A 261 25.38 -21.84 26.16
CA GLU A 261 25.28 -22.64 27.39
C GLU A 261 25.75 -24.08 27.17
N LYS A 262 25.37 -24.69 26.04
CA LYS A 262 25.84 -26.04 25.67
C LYS A 262 27.34 -26.09 25.40
N ALA A 263 27.90 -25.10 24.71
CA ALA A 263 29.33 -25.00 24.43
C ALA A 263 30.16 -24.76 25.71
N ALA A 264 29.66 -23.93 26.62
CA ALA A 264 30.24 -23.74 27.94
C ALA A 264 30.18 -25.03 28.78
N ALA A 265 29.06 -25.74 28.77
CA ALA A 265 28.90 -27.02 29.46
C ALA A 265 29.76 -28.15 28.88
N SER A 266 30.06 -28.13 27.57
CA SER A 266 30.99 -29.08 26.94
C SER A 266 32.46 -28.66 27.03
N GLY A 267 32.77 -27.49 27.59
CA GLY A 267 34.14 -26.95 27.65
C GLY A 267 34.73 -26.55 26.30
N GLY A 268 33.90 -26.39 25.25
CA GLY A 268 34.33 -26.04 23.89
C GLY A 268 34.52 -24.54 23.63
N LEU A 269 34.33 -23.73 24.68
CA LEU A 269 34.42 -22.29 24.66
C LEU A 269 35.76 -21.86 25.28
N ASP A 270 36.72 -21.53 24.43
CA ASP A 270 38.07 -21.15 24.84
C ASP A 270 38.09 -19.66 25.22
N ILE A 271 38.53 -19.35 26.44
CA ILE A 271 38.55 -17.98 26.96
C ILE A 271 39.91 -17.39 26.64
N VAL A 272 39.98 -16.59 25.57
CA VAL A 272 41.21 -15.96 25.12
C VAL A 272 41.24 -14.51 25.60
N GLU A 273 42.18 -14.20 26.48
CA GLU A 273 42.55 -12.82 26.80
C GLU A 273 43.25 -12.20 25.58
N THR A 274 42.69 -11.11 25.04
CA THR A 274 43.37 -10.32 24.01
C THR A 274 44.41 -9.38 24.63
N ASP A 275 45.34 -8.87 23.81
CA ASP A 275 46.42 -7.97 24.27
C ASP A 275 45.92 -6.68 24.96
N ASP A 276 44.66 -6.29 24.73
CA ASP A 276 43.98 -5.16 25.37
C ASP A 276 43.33 -5.52 26.74
N GLY A 277 43.42 -6.78 27.17
CA GLY A 277 42.83 -7.28 28.43
C GLY A 277 41.35 -7.67 28.35
N GLU A 278 40.75 -7.73 27.16
CA GLU A 278 39.37 -8.19 26.98
C GLU A 278 39.31 -9.71 26.84
N LEU A 279 38.48 -10.36 27.67
CA LEU A 279 38.24 -11.81 27.65
C LEU A 279 37.25 -12.16 26.54
N ILE A 280 37.74 -12.66 25.40
CA ILE A 280 36.90 -13.08 24.27
C ILE A 280 36.69 -14.59 24.32
N ALA A 281 35.42 -15.00 24.41
CA ALA A 281 35.02 -16.39 24.37
C ALA A 281 34.91 -16.90 22.92
N ILE A 282 35.84 -17.76 22.51
CA ILE A 282 35.97 -18.28 21.14
C ILE A 282 35.43 -19.72 21.08
N ASP A 283 34.40 -19.94 20.26
CA ASP A 283 33.82 -21.26 19.95
C ASP A 283 34.77 -22.04 19.03
N LYS A 284 35.64 -22.86 19.62
CA LYS A 284 36.76 -23.53 18.93
C LYS A 284 36.31 -24.76 18.15
N ASP A 285 35.26 -25.41 18.64
CA ASP A 285 34.64 -26.58 18.03
C ASP A 285 33.60 -26.22 16.94
N GLY A 286 33.35 -24.92 16.71
CA GLY A 286 32.33 -24.42 15.78
C GLY A 286 30.92 -24.95 16.10
N SER A 287 30.65 -25.17 17.39
CA SER A 287 29.42 -25.77 17.90
C SER A 287 28.19 -24.91 17.66
N PHE A 288 28.37 -23.58 17.63
CA PHE A 288 27.36 -22.58 17.31
C PHE A 288 27.66 -21.88 15.98
N TYR A 289 28.91 -21.46 15.77
CA TYR A 289 29.35 -20.90 14.49
C TYR A 289 29.99 -22.00 13.63
N SER A 290 29.15 -22.76 12.92
CA SER A 290 29.58 -23.89 12.10
C SER A 290 30.68 -23.52 11.10
N THR A 291 31.89 -24.03 11.31
CA THR A 291 32.98 -23.98 10.31
C THR A 291 32.79 -25.08 9.27
N ALA A 292 33.53 -25.02 8.16
CA ALA A 292 33.36 -25.93 7.02
C ALA A 292 33.47 -27.43 7.39
N ASP A 293 34.23 -27.75 8.45
CA ASP A 293 34.50 -29.11 8.90
C ASP A 293 33.50 -29.62 9.97
N THR A 294 32.54 -28.79 10.40
CA THR A 294 31.60 -29.15 11.48
C THR A 294 30.37 -29.91 10.99
N THR A 295 30.06 -31.03 11.65
CA THR A 295 28.90 -31.89 11.33
C THR A 295 27.62 -31.57 12.13
N SER A 296 27.64 -30.62 13.07
CA SER A 296 26.51 -30.30 13.96
C SER A 296 25.19 -29.99 13.23
N PHE A 297 25.23 -29.50 11.98
CA PHE A 297 24.04 -29.33 11.12
C PHE A 297 23.23 -30.62 10.94
N ALA A 298 23.88 -31.79 10.84
CA ALA A 298 23.22 -33.07 10.57
C ALA A 298 22.26 -33.53 11.69
N GLN A 299 22.41 -32.99 12.91
CA GLN A 299 21.56 -33.30 14.06
C GLN A 299 20.45 -32.25 14.30
N ASN A 300 20.38 -31.20 13.47
CA ASN A 300 19.35 -30.18 13.62
C ASN A 300 18.00 -30.69 13.10
N LYS A 301 17.05 -30.89 14.02
CA LYS A 301 15.67 -31.24 13.70
C LYS A 301 14.77 -30.01 13.88
N PRO A 302 14.43 -29.27 12.81
CA PRO A 302 13.67 -28.03 12.93
C PRO A 302 12.26 -28.28 13.46
N ASP A 303 11.71 -27.29 14.17
CA ASP A 303 10.34 -27.34 14.64
C ASP A 303 9.34 -27.41 13.47
N LYS A 304 8.24 -28.13 13.67
CA LYS A 304 7.21 -28.33 12.64
C LYS A 304 6.59 -27.02 12.19
N ALA A 305 6.40 -26.04 13.08
CA ALA A 305 5.89 -24.73 12.69
C ALA A 305 6.86 -23.98 11.74
N ALA A 306 8.18 -24.19 11.86
CA ALA A 306 9.16 -23.63 10.93
C ALA A 306 9.09 -24.30 9.55
N VAL A 307 8.89 -25.62 9.50
CA VAL A 307 8.66 -26.37 8.25
C VAL A 307 7.36 -25.93 7.57
N ASP A 308 6.27 -25.79 8.34
CA ASP A 308 4.97 -25.36 7.80
C ASP A 308 5.03 -23.91 7.25
N ARG A 309 5.78 -23.01 7.89
CA ARG A 309 6.07 -21.65 7.36
C ARG A 309 6.81 -21.71 6.01
N LEU A 310 7.83 -22.57 5.89
CA LEU A 310 8.59 -22.75 4.64
C LEU A 310 7.69 -23.29 3.51
N VAL A 311 6.90 -24.33 3.79
CA VAL A 311 5.96 -24.92 2.83
C VAL A 311 4.90 -23.90 2.39
N ALA A 312 4.43 -23.05 3.31
CA ALA A 312 3.50 -21.97 2.99
C ALA A 312 4.12 -20.92 2.04
N ASP A 313 5.39 -20.51 2.24
CA ASP A 313 6.04 -19.56 1.34
C ASP A 313 6.33 -20.17 -0.05
N MET A 314 6.72 -21.46 -0.10
CA MET A 314 6.88 -22.19 -1.37
C MET A 314 5.58 -22.21 -2.18
N LYS A 315 4.46 -22.61 -1.55
CA LYS A 315 3.12 -22.58 -2.18
C LYS A 315 2.72 -21.17 -2.62
N ARG A 316 2.96 -20.16 -1.78
CA ARG A 316 2.69 -18.75 -2.09
C ARG A 316 3.51 -18.25 -3.29
N ALA A 317 4.74 -18.72 -3.47
CA ALA A 317 5.56 -18.39 -4.63
C ALA A 317 5.03 -19.06 -5.92
N GLU A 318 4.60 -20.32 -5.84
CA GLU A 318 3.97 -21.03 -6.96
C GLU A 318 2.63 -20.40 -7.37
N GLU A 319 1.76 -20.08 -6.41
CA GLU A 319 0.48 -19.38 -6.64
C GLU A 319 0.69 -18.05 -7.35
N GLN A 320 1.68 -17.24 -6.94
CA GLN A 320 2.02 -15.99 -7.62
C GLN A 320 2.49 -16.21 -9.06
N ARG A 321 3.29 -17.26 -9.31
CA ARG A 321 3.75 -17.64 -10.66
C ARG A 321 2.58 -18.08 -11.55
N LEU A 322 1.67 -18.90 -11.00
CA LEU A 322 0.48 -19.39 -11.70
C LEU A 322 -0.53 -18.26 -11.96
N LYS A 323 -0.75 -17.36 -10.99
CA LYS A 323 -1.58 -16.16 -11.15
C LYS A 323 -1.08 -15.27 -12.29
N LYS A 324 0.20 -14.91 -12.31
CA LYS A 324 0.81 -14.13 -13.40
C LYS A 324 0.78 -14.85 -14.76
N ARG A 325 0.80 -16.19 -14.78
CA ARG A 325 0.58 -16.96 -16.02
C ARG A 325 -0.88 -16.85 -16.48
N ARG A 326 -1.85 -17.00 -15.58
CA ARG A 326 -3.29 -16.90 -15.88
C ARG A 326 -3.66 -15.49 -16.35
N GLU A 327 -3.19 -14.45 -15.67
CA GLU A 327 -3.41 -13.04 -16.05
C GLU A 327 -2.91 -12.74 -17.47
N ARG A 328 -1.72 -13.23 -17.84
CA ARG A 328 -1.20 -13.10 -19.22
C ARG A 328 -2.04 -13.85 -20.24
N MET A 329 -2.53 -15.04 -19.93
CA MET A 329 -3.41 -15.77 -20.85
C MET A 329 -4.78 -15.10 -21.01
N ALA A 330 -5.35 -14.55 -19.93
CA ALA A 330 -6.60 -13.80 -19.97
C ALA A 330 -6.48 -12.52 -20.79
N LYS A 331 -5.39 -11.75 -20.62
CA LYS A 331 -5.15 -10.52 -21.39
C LYS A 331 -4.92 -10.76 -22.89
N ASN A 332 -4.54 -11.97 -23.29
CA ASN A 332 -4.40 -12.34 -24.71
C ASN A 332 -5.76 -12.64 -25.39
N GLY A 333 -6.88 -12.18 -24.84
CA GLY A 333 -8.22 -12.72 -25.08
C GLY A 333 -9.20 -11.87 -25.89
N ASP A 334 -9.23 -10.55 -25.69
CA ASP A 334 -10.50 -9.80 -25.72
C ASP A 334 -10.58 -8.63 -26.74
N ASP A 335 -9.44 -8.06 -27.15
CA ASP A 335 -9.40 -6.72 -27.78
C ASP A 335 -9.19 -6.70 -29.31
N GLY A 336 -9.31 -7.82 -30.04
CA GLY A 336 -9.00 -7.81 -31.49
C GLY A 336 -9.53 -8.98 -32.31
N ASP A 337 -9.42 -8.85 -33.63
CA ASP A 337 -10.01 -9.77 -34.62
C ASP A 337 -9.56 -11.22 -34.44
N ILE A 338 -10.52 -12.14 -34.56
CA ILE A 338 -10.33 -13.57 -34.35
C ILE A 338 -9.65 -14.19 -35.58
N THR A 339 -8.33 -14.09 -35.64
CA THR A 339 -7.49 -14.66 -36.70
C THR A 339 -7.22 -16.17 -36.57
N TYR A 340 -7.86 -16.86 -35.63
CA TYR A 340 -7.55 -18.25 -35.27
C TYR A 340 -8.80 -19.13 -35.10
N ILE A 341 -8.67 -20.41 -35.47
CA ILE A 341 -9.76 -21.41 -35.34
C ILE A 341 -9.63 -22.23 -34.04
N ASN A 342 -8.41 -22.40 -33.52
CA ASN A 342 -8.16 -23.18 -32.29
C ASN A 342 -7.05 -22.53 -31.43
N GLU A 343 -6.96 -22.93 -30.16
CA GLU A 343 -6.02 -22.34 -29.19
C GLU A 343 -4.53 -22.56 -29.54
N LYS A 344 -4.18 -23.66 -30.24
CA LYS A 344 -2.81 -23.88 -30.72
C LYS A 344 -2.47 -22.92 -31.88
N ASN A 345 -3.43 -22.68 -32.77
CA ASN A 345 -3.34 -21.71 -33.86
C ASN A 345 -3.25 -20.28 -33.27
N LYS A 346 -4.02 -19.95 -32.24
CA LYS A 346 -3.88 -18.69 -31.48
C LYS A 346 -2.46 -18.48 -30.98
N GLN A 347 -1.88 -19.48 -30.32
CA GLN A 347 -0.49 -19.41 -29.81
C GLN A 347 0.55 -19.35 -30.93
N PHE A 348 0.29 -19.99 -32.07
CA PHE A 348 1.14 -19.91 -33.26
C PHE A 348 1.08 -18.52 -33.91
N ASN A 349 -0.10 -17.95 -34.12
CA ASN A 349 -0.29 -16.59 -34.62
C ASN A 349 0.33 -15.54 -33.67
N GLN A 350 0.20 -15.73 -32.34
CA GLN A 350 0.92 -14.92 -31.34
C GLN A 350 2.44 -15.08 -31.37
N LYS A 351 2.95 -16.21 -31.87
CA LYS A 351 4.39 -16.39 -32.11
C LYS A 351 4.79 -15.64 -33.38
N LEU A 352 4.04 -15.81 -34.48
CA LEU A 352 4.28 -15.10 -35.73
C LEU A 352 4.26 -13.58 -35.52
N SER A 353 3.25 -13.06 -34.80
CA SER A 353 3.08 -11.62 -34.57
C SER A 353 4.32 -10.99 -33.92
N ARG A 354 4.85 -11.63 -32.87
CA ARG A 354 6.07 -11.21 -32.17
C ARG A 354 7.33 -11.13 -33.04
N PHE A 355 7.43 -11.93 -34.11
CA PHE A 355 8.61 -11.95 -34.98
C PHE A 355 8.42 -11.14 -36.27
N TYR A 356 7.21 -11.16 -36.84
CA TYR A 356 6.96 -10.65 -38.19
C TYR A 356 6.19 -9.33 -38.24
N ASP A 357 5.42 -8.96 -37.22
CA ASP A 357 4.60 -7.72 -37.27
C ASP A 357 5.43 -6.45 -37.53
N LYS A 358 6.69 -6.44 -37.05
CA LYS A 358 7.64 -5.35 -37.31
C LYS A 358 7.96 -5.17 -38.80
N TYR A 359 7.85 -6.23 -39.60
CA TYR A 359 8.18 -6.26 -41.02
C TYR A 359 6.93 -6.35 -41.92
N THR A 360 5.78 -6.74 -41.37
CA THR A 360 4.51 -6.89 -42.10
C THR A 360 3.46 -5.83 -41.74
N ALA A 361 3.85 -4.78 -40.99
CA ALA A 361 2.96 -3.67 -40.61
C ALA A 361 2.29 -3.02 -41.83
N ASP A 362 3.08 -2.62 -42.84
CA ASP A 362 2.58 -1.98 -44.06
C ASP A 362 1.61 -2.89 -44.84
N ILE A 363 1.90 -4.19 -44.87
CA ILE A 363 1.05 -5.20 -45.51
C ILE A 363 -0.29 -5.33 -44.78
N ARG A 364 -0.27 -5.39 -43.43
CA ARG A 364 -1.48 -5.40 -42.60
C ARG A 364 -2.31 -4.15 -42.81
N ASP A 365 -1.68 -2.99 -42.74
CA ASP A 365 -2.31 -1.68 -42.92
C ASP A 365 -2.92 -1.52 -44.33
N SER A 366 -2.24 -2.03 -45.38
CA SER A 366 -2.85 -2.16 -46.71
C SER A 366 -4.04 -3.13 -46.75
N PHE A 367 -4.04 -4.25 -46.03
CA PHE A 367 -5.22 -5.11 -45.91
C PHE A 367 -6.39 -4.40 -45.20
N GLU A 368 -6.12 -3.69 -44.09
CA GLU A 368 -7.11 -2.91 -43.33
C GLU A 368 -7.67 -1.73 -44.17
N ARG A 369 -6.85 -1.14 -45.05
CA ARG A 369 -7.26 -0.14 -46.06
C ARG A 369 -7.92 -0.73 -47.32
N GLY A 370 -8.25 -2.02 -47.36
CA GLY A 370 -8.94 -2.64 -48.49
C GLY A 370 -8.04 -3.00 -49.68
N THR A 371 -6.81 -3.46 -49.41
CA THR A 371 -5.78 -3.90 -50.38
C THR A 371 -5.29 -2.85 -51.37
N ARG A 372 -5.49 -1.56 -51.05
CA ARG A 372 -4.91 -0.45 -51.83
C ARG A 372 -3.41 -0.32 -51.50
N ILE A 373 -2.60 -0.32 -52.56
CA ILE A 373 -1.16 0.03 -52.56
C ILE A 373 -1.04 1.56 -52.56
#